data_AF-A0A140NL00-F1
#
_entry.id   AF-A0A140NL00-F1
#
_cell.length_a   1.000
_cell.length_b   1.000
_cell.length_c   1.000
_cell.angle_alpha   90.00
_cell.angle_beta   90.00
_cell.angle_gamma   90.00
#
_symmetry.space_group_name_H-M   'P 1'
#
loop_
_entity.id
_entity.type
_entity.pdbx_description
1 polymer ?
#
loop_
_entity_poly.entity_id
_entity_poly.type
_entity_poly.pdbx_seq_one_letter_code
_entity_poly.pdbx_strand_id
1 'polypeptide(L)' 'MKVINYFLIISMCYSFGAFVMFLLLKLIIEVIRYMKLNVFVIDIPVIKELIILGVALGVFTGCVHMFIVYKNHKRLK' A
#
# COMPACT_ATOMS: atom_id res chain seq x y z
N MET A 1 3.58 -24.36 -3.45
CA MET A 1 3.10 -23.55 -2.29
C MET A 1 1.58 -23.56 -2.28
N LYS A 2 0.93 -23.61 -1.10
CA LYS A 2 -0.52 -23.41 -1.01
C LYS A 2 -0.86 -22.01 -1.53
N VAL A 3 -1.90 -21.88 -2.36
CA VAL A 3 -2.38 -20.64 -2.98
C VAL A 3 -2.53 -19.48 -1.96
N ILE A 4 -2.91 -19.84 -0.73
CA ILE A 4 -3.04 -18.91 0.40
C ILE A 4 -1.70 -18.28 0.81
N ASN A 5 -0.60 -19.06 0.84
CA ASN A 5 0.73 -18.52 1.18
C ASN A 5 1.23 -17.56 0.11
N TYR A 6 0.96 -17.86 -1.17
CA TYR A 6 1.32 -16.98 -2.27
C TYR A 6 0.55 -15.66 -2.22
N PHE A 7 -0.75 -15.72 -1.93
CA PHE A 7 -1.59 -14.54 -1.72
C PHE A 7 -1.09 -13.68 -0.55
N LEU A 8 -0.74 -14.28 0.59
CA LEU A 8 -0.24 -13.56 1.75
C LEU A 8 1.06 -12.79 1.43
N ILE A 9 2.01 -13.43 0.75
CA ILE A 9 3.29 -12.81 0.37
C ILE A 9 3.05 -11.61 -0.55
N ILE A 10 2.24 -11.79 -1.60
CA ILE A 10 1.93 -10.72 -2.56
C ILE A 10 1.17 -9.57 -1.90
N SER A 11 0.18 -9.89 -1.08
CA SER A 11 -0.61 -8.91 -0.33
C SER A 11 0.28 -8.10 0.62
N MET A 12 1.22 -8.74 1.32
CA MET A 12 2.19 -8.04 2.15
C MET A 12 3.11 -7.13 1.32
N CYS A 13 3.64 -7.61 0.18
CA CYS A 13 4.47 -6.80 -0.70
C CYS A 13 3.72 -5.57 -1.22
N TYR A 14 2.46 -5.72 -1.64
CA TYR A 14 1.65 -4.58 -2.09
C TYR A 14 1.28 -3.64 -0.95
N SER A 15 0.96 -4.16 0.24
CA SER A 15 0.67 -3.34 1.42
C SER A 15 1.87 -2.50 1.81
N PHE A 16 3.06 -3.09 1.82
CA PHE A 16 4.31 -2.40 2.13
C PHE A 16 4.65 -1.35 1.07
N GLY A 17 4.53 -1.69 -0.22
CA GLY A 17 4.74 -0.74 -1.31
C GLY A 17 3.80 0.45 -1.24
N ALA A 18 2.51 0.21 -1.01
CA ALA A 18 1.52 1.27 -0.82
C ALA A 18 1.87 2.16 0.38
N PHE A 19 2.22 1.55 1.52
CA PHE A 19 2.62 2.28 2.72
C PHE A 19 3.82 3.22 2.46
N VAL A 20 4.88 2.72 1.82
CA VAL A 20 6.07 3.53 1.49
C VAL A 20 5.71 4.68 0.56
N MET A 21 4.89 4.44 -0.46
CA MET A 21 4.45 5.48 -1.40
C MET A 21 3.64 6.58 -0.72
N PHE A 22 2.70 6.25 0.15
CA PHE A 22 1.94 7.26 0.88
C PHE A 22 2.81 8.02 1.90
N LEU A 23 3.76 7.35 2.53
CA LEU A 23 4.69 7.99 3.46
C LEU A 23 5.57 9.02 2.74
N LEU A 24 6.10 8.67 1.55
CA LEU A 24 6.83 9.60 0.68
C LEU A 24 5.95 10.77 0.23
N LEU A 25 4.74 10.50 -0.24
CA LEU A 25 3.80 11.55 -0.67
C LEU A 25 3.52 12.54 0.47
N LYS A 26 3.31 12.02 1.68
CA LYS A 26 3.05 12.86 2.84
C LYS A 26 4.28 13.66 3.25
N LEU A 27 5.47 13.06 3.20
CA LEU A 27 6.73 13.77 3.45
C LEU A 27 6.90 14.96 2.49
N ILE A 28 6.58 14.77 1.20
CA ILE A 28 6.61 15.85 0.19
C ILE A 28 5.62 16.97 0.57
N ILE A 29 4.39 16.63 0.96
CA ILE A 29 3.38 17.62 1.37
C ILE A 29 3.86 18.39 2.62
N GLU A 30 4.42 17.70 3.60
CA GLU A 30 4.95 18.31 4.83
C GLU A 30 6.11 19.27 4.51
N VAL A 31 7.00 18.90 3.58
CA VAL A 31 8.10 19.76 3.10
C VAL A 31 7.56 21.00 2.39
N ILE A 32 6.56 20.86 1.50
CA ILE A 32 5.93 22.01 0.83
C ILE A 32 5.26 22.93 1.85
N ARG A 33 4.60 22.35 2.85
CA ARG A 33 3.94 23.09 3.92
C ARG A 33 4.94 23.79 4.83
N TYR A 34 6.06 23.16 5.15
CA TYR A 34 7.19 23.77 5.87
C TYR A 34 7.75 24.97 5.11
N MET A 35 7.99 24.84 3.80
CA MET A 35 8.46 25.95 2.96
C MET A 35 7.49 27.16 2.93
N LYS A 36 6.19 26.94 3.15
CA LYS A 36 5.17 28.00 3.15
C LYS A 36 4.89 28.59 4.54
N LEU A 37 4.90 27.78 5.59
CA LEU A 37 4.42 28.15 6.93
C LEU A 37 5.54 28.16 7.99
N ASN A 38 6.76 27.72 7.65
CA ASN A 38 7.92 27.57 8.55
C ASN A 38 7.67 26.70 9.79
N VAL A 39 6.60 25.90 9.78
CA VAL A 39 6.17 25.05 10.89
C VAL A 39 6.15 23.60 10.41
N PHE A 40 6.83 22.73 11.14
CA PHE A 40 6.92 21.29 10.86
C PHE A 40 6.15 20.53 11.95
N VAL A 41 5.08 19.83 11.57
CA VAL A 41 4.24 19.06 12.51
C VAL A 41 4.07 17.66 11.96
N ILE A 42 4.53 16.66 12.71
CA ILE A 42 4.25 15.24 12.40
C ILE A 42 3.21 14.75 13.40
N ASP A 43 1.97 14.63 12.94
CA ASP A 43 0.90 14.04 13.74
C ASP A 43 0.92 12.50 13.69
N ILE A 44 1.14 11.91 14.86
CA ILE A 44 1.06 10.46 15.13
C ILE A 44 -0.28 9.82 14.67
N PRO A 45 -1.48 10.42 14.89
CA PRO A 45 -2.74 9.80 14.45
C PRO A 45 -2.80 9.59 12.93
N VAL A 46 -2.15 10.44 12.15
CA VAL A 46 -2.14 10.33 10.69
C VAL A 46 -1.26 9.16 10.21
N ILE A 47 -0.23 8.79 10.97
CA ILE A 47 0.58 7.59 10.69
C ILE A 47 -0.31 6.34 10.80
N LYS A 48 -1.22 6.31 11.78
CA LYS A 48 -2.17 5.20 11.95
C LYS A 48 -3.12 5.08 10.75
N GLU A 49 -3.64 6.19 10.24
CA GLU A 49 -4.50 6.19 9.04
C GLU A 49 -3.76 5.70 7.80
N LEU A 50 -2.49 6.11 7.63
CA LEU A 50 -1.62 5.66 6.54
C LEU A 50 -1.40 4.14 6.56
N ILE A 51 -1.19 3.56 7.75
CA ILE A 51 -1.04 2.10 7.91
C ILE A 51 -2.34 1.39 7.50
N ILE A 52 -3.49 1.87 7.97
CA ILE A 52 -4.80 1.27 7.66
C ILE A 52 -5.07 1.32 6.15
N LEU A 53 -4.84 2.47 5.51
CA LEU A 53 -5.00 2.64 4.06
C LEU A 53 -4.05 1.76 3.26
N GLY A 54 -2.77 1.69 3.66
CA GLY A 54 -1.77 0.83 3.02
C GLY A 54 -2.15 -0.64 3.06
N VAL A 55 -2.61 -1.14 4.21
CA VAL A 55 -3.07 -2.52 4.38
C VAL A 55 -4.33 -2.78 3.56
N ALA A 56 -5.32 -1.89 3.60
CA ALA A 56 -6.55 -2.06 2.84
C ALA A 56 -6.29 -2.16 1.32
N LEU A 57 -5.43 -1.28 0.80
CA LEU A 57 -5.07 -1.27 -0.62
C LEU A 57 -4.22 -2.47 -1.01
N GLY A 58 -3.26 -2.89 -0.17
CA GLY A 58 -2.44 -4.05 -0.44
C GLY A 58 -3.21 -5.37 -0.46
N VAL A 59 -4.17 -5.54 0.46
CA VAL A 59 -5.09 -6.69 0.45
C VAL A 59 -5.97 -6.68 -0.80
N PHE A 60 -6.55 -5.53 -1.14
CA PHE A 60 -7.42 -5.41 -2.32
C PHE A 60 -6.67 -5.71 -3.62
N THR A 61 -5.48 -5.11 -3.80
CA THR A 61 -4.63 -5.34 -4.98
C THR A 61 -4.10 -6.77 -5.03
N GLY A 62 -3.76 -7.38 -3.89
CA GLY A 62 -3.42 -8.79 -3.80
C GLY A 62 -4.54 -9.70 -4.29
N CYS A 63 -5.80 -9.39 -3.95
CA CYS A 63 -6.97 -10.16 -4.41
C CYS A 63 -7.15 -10.04 -5.93
N VAL A 64 -7.05 -8.82 -6.46
CA VAL A 64 -7.14 -8.56 -7.90
C VAL A 64 -6.02 -9.28 -8.65
N HIS A 65 -4.78 -9.25 -8.15
CA HIS A 65 -3.66 -9.93 -8.77
C HIS A 65 -3.88 -11.45 -8.86
N MET A 66 -4.36 -12.06 -7.78
CA MET A 66 -4.72 -13.47 -7.76
C MET A 66 -5.85 -13.81 -8.74
N PHE A 67 -6.86 -12.95 -8.85
CA PHE A 67 -7.93 -13.13 -9.83
C PHE A 67 -7.41 -13.08 -11.28
N ILE A 68 -6.50 -12.15 -11.59
CA ILE A 68 -5.85 -12.04 -12.90
C ILE A 68 -5.04 -13.31 -13.20
N VAL A 69 -4.20 -13.74 -12.26
CA VAL A 69 -3.39 -14.95 -12.41
C VAL A 69 -4.27 -16.18 -12.63
N TYR A 70 -5.33 -16.34 -11.84
CA TYR A 70 -6.28 -17.43 -12.01
C TYR A 70 -6.99 -17.40 -13.38
N LYS A 71 -7.45 -16.23 -13.82
CA LYS A 71 -8.09 -16.06 -15.13
C LYS A 71 -7.13 -16.39 -16.28
N ASN A 72 -5.88 -15.95 -16.19
CA ASN A 72 -4.85 -16.27 -17.18
C ASN A 72 -4.55 -17.77 -17.21
N HIS A 73 -4.46 -18.42 -16.05
CA HIS A 73 -4.23 -19.85 -15.97
C HIS A 73 -5.39 -20.69 -16.53
N LYS A 74 -6.62 -20.18 -16.45
CA LYS A 74 -7.83 -20.82 -17.01
C LYS A 74 -8.00 -20.59 -18.52
N ARG A 75 -7.38 -19.54 -19.08
CA ARG A 75 -7.35 -19.27 -20.53
C ARG A 75 -6.28 -20.09 -21.28
N LEU A 76 -5.23 -20.49 -20.58
CA LEU A 76 -4.11 -21.28 -21.13
C LEU A 76 -4.38 -22.80 -21.11
N LYS A 77 -5.48 -23.24 -20.49
CA LYS A 77 -6.02 -24.60 -20.56
C LYS A 77 -7.19 -24.63 -21.52
#